data_AF-A0A922SGW1-F1
#
_entry.id   AF-A0A922SGW1-F1
#
_cell.length_a   1.000
_cell.length_b   1.000
_cell.length_c   1.000
_cell.angle_alpha   90.00
_cell.angle_beta   90.00
_cell.angle_gamma   90.00
#
_symmetry.space_group_name_H-M   'P 1'
#
loop_
_entity.id
_entity.type
_entity.pdbx_description
1 polymer ?
#
loop_
_entity_poly.entity_id
_entity_poly.type
_entity_poly.pdbx_seq_one_letter_code
_entity_poly.pdbx_strand_id
1 'polypeptide(L)'
;MSSNVPYYVTATVTAAGVLGSVYCAYRLYRQEKPVKLPEKWEQVGVLTEINVYPIKSCGRIMLETVECTNMGLRDGWLRDRVLMVVDDKDNFITARGFPELLAVQPTIRNSVLTLEHPNMEKLNVNLAEVVALQKPKKAIVWGDPVPVYDCGWEVSEWFSR
;
A
#
# COMPACT_ATOMS: atom_id res chain seq x y z
N MET A 1 -18.48 -11.69 61.71
CA MET A 1 -19.50 -12.29 60.82
C MET A 1 -18.77 -12.99 59.69
N SER A 2 -18.58 -14.32 59.81
CA SER A 2 -17.92 -15.11 58.77
C SER A 2 -19.00 -15.67 57.85
N SER A 3 -19.10 -15.15 56.63
CA SER A 3 -19.98 -15.71 55.60
C SER A 3 -19.40 -17.05 55.14
N ASN A 4 -20.02 -18.14 55.59
CA ASN A 4 -19.74 -19.47 55.05
C ASN A 4 -20.28 -19.54 53.62
N VAL A 5 -19.40 -19.27 52.64
CA VAL A 5 -19.73 -19.47 51.23
C VAL A 5 -19.96 -20.97 51.02
N PRO A 6 -21.15 -21.40 50.55
CA PRO A 6 -21.45 -22.82 50.36
C PRO A 6 -20.43 -23.46 49.43
N TYR A 7 -19.98 -24.67 49.74
CA TYR A 7 -19.00 -25.43 48.95
C TYR A 7 -19.36 -25.48 47.45
N TYR A 8 -20.64 -25.59 47.12
CA TYR A 8 -21.14 -25.56 45.74
C TYR A 8 -20.87 -24.24 45.01
N VAL A 9 -20.88 -23.10 45.71
CA VAL A 9 -20.56 -21.79 45.12
C VAL A 9 -19.06 -21.68 44.84
N THR A 10 -18.21 -22.19 45.73
CA THR A 10 -16.76 -22.25 45.50
C THR A 10 -16.42 -23.22 44.36
N ALA A 11 -17.11 -24.36 44.28
CA ALA A 11 -16.95 -25.36 43.22
C ALA A 11 -17.42 -24.86 41.84
N THR A 12 -18.52 -24.10 41.76
CA THR A 12 -19.00 -23.53 40.49
C THR A 12 -18.10 -22.40 40.00
N VAL A 13 -17.61 -21.52 40.89
CA VAL A 13 -16.68 -20.44 40.53
C VAL A 13 -15.34 -21.00 40.04
N THR A 14 -14.80 -22.04 40.70
CA THR A 14 -13.57 -22.71 40.25
C THR A 14 -13.75 -23.41 38.91
N ALA A 15 -14.84 -24.15 38.71
CA ALA A 15 -15.14 -24.79 37.43
C ALA A 15 -15.30 -23.78 36.28
N ALA A 16 -16.02 -22.68 36.49
CA ALA A 16 -16.19 -21.63 35.49
C ALA A 16 -14.86 -20.93 35.15
N GLY A 17 -13.99 -20.69 36.14
CA GLY A 17 -12.66 -20.12 35.93
C GLY A 17 -11.74 -21.02 35.09
N VAL A 18 -11.77 -22.34 35.34
CA VAL A 18 -11.01 -23.33 34.55
C VAL A 18 -11.53 -23.38 33.11
N LEU A 19 -12.85 -23.48 32.90
CA LEU A 19 -13.42 -23.52 31.55
C LEU A 19 -13.12 -22.24 30.77
N GLY A 20 -13.23 -21.07 31.41
CA GLY A 20 -12.91 -19.78 30.80
C GLY A 20 -11.43 -19.66 30.39
N SER A 21 -10.51 -20.12 31.25
CA SER A 21 -9.07 -20.10 30.96
C SER A 21 -8.68 -21.10 29.86
N VAL A 22 -9.25 -22.32 29.86
CA VAL A 22 -9.07 -23.28 28.75
C VAL A 22 -9.61 -22.73 27.43
N TYR A 23 -10.80 -22.11 27.45
CA TYR A 23 -11.38 -21.49 26.26
C TYR A 23 -10.53 -20.34 25.74
N CYS A 24 -10.01 -19.49 26.63
CA CYS A 24 -9.13 -18.38 26.27
C CYS A 24 -7.82 -18.90 25.65
N ALA A 25 -7.19 -19.90 26.27
CA ALA A 25 -5.99 -20.55 25.74
C ALA A 25 -6.24 -21.20 24.36
N TYR A 26 -7.37 -21.89 24.20
CA TYR A 26 -7.77 -22.49 22.92
C TYR A 26 -7.99 -21.42 21.84
N ARG A 27 -8.61 -20.29 22.19
CA ARG A 27 -8.84 -19.18 21.26
C ARG A 27 -7.52 -18.55 20.80
N LEU A 28 -6.57 -18.32 21.72
CA LEU A 28 -5.23 -17.83 21.39
C LEU A 28 -4.48 -18.84 20.50
N TYR A 29 -4.49 -20.12 20.87
CA TYR A 29 -3.88 -21.19 20.06
C TYR A 29 -4.48 -21.29 18.64
N ARG A 30 -5.80 -21.12 18.51
CA ARG A 30 -6.47 -21.16 17.21
C ARG A 30 -6.17 -19.92 16.36
N GLN A 31 -5.97 -18.76 16.97
CA GLN A 31 -5.54 -17.54 16.27
C GLN A 31 -4.11 -17.66 15.72
N GLU A 32 -3.25 -18.42 16.40
CA GLU A 32 -1.85 -18.59 16.01
C GLU A 32 -1.57 -19.82 15.15
N LYS A 33 -2.60 -20.58 14.72
CA LYS A 33 -2.36 -21.72 13.83
C LYS A 33 -1.75 -21.21 12.52
N PRO A 34 -0.49 -21.57 12.20
CA PRO A 34 0.12 -21.14 10.96
C PRO A 34 -0.66 -21.73 9.80
N VAL A 35 -0.79 -20.95 8.72
CA VAL A 35 -1.36 -21.44 7.47
C VAL A 35 -0.55 -22.65 7.04
N LYS A 36 -1.16 -23.84 7.04
CA LYS A 36 -0.52 -25.04 6.51
C LYS A 36 -0.45 -24.92 5.00
N LEU A 37 0.73 -24.62 4.49
CA LEU A 37 0.99 -24.63 3.06
C LEU A 37 0.83 -26.06 2.51
N PRO A 38 0.34 -26.22 1.28
CA PRO A 38 0.20 -27.53 0.68
C PRO A 38 1.58 -28.19 0.49
N GLU A 39 1.62 -29.50 0.69
CA GLU A 39 2.84 -30.30 0.46
C GLU A 39 3.12 -30.50 -1.03
N LYS A 40 2.06 -30.51 -1.85
CA LYS A 40 2.12 -30.66 -3.29
C LYS A 40 1.66 -29.38 -3.96
N TRP A 41 2.52 -28.80 -4.78
CA TRP A 41 2.20 -27.65 -5.63
C TRP A 41 1.89 -28.13 -7.05
N GLU A 42 0.84 -27.59 -7.64
CA GLU A 42 0.48 -27.81 -9.05
C GLU A 42 0.61 -26.49 -9.79
N GLN A 43 1.28 -26.52 -10.94
CA GLN A 43 1.47 -25.32 -11.75
C GLN A 43 0.13 -24.94 -12.40
N VAL A 44 -0.38 -23.77 -12.05
CA VAL A 44 -1.65 -23.24 -12.58
C VAL A 44 -1.47 -22.19 -13.68
N GLY A 45 -0.23 -21.78 -13.96
CA GLY A 45 0.06 -20.77 -14.97
C GLY A 45 1.53 -20.42 -15.06
N VAL A 46 1.84 -19.50 -15.98
CA VAL A 46 3.16 -18.89 -16.17
C VAL A 46 2.95 -17.38 -16.26
N LEU A 47 3.80 -16.62 -15.58
CA LEU A 47 3.83 -15.18 -15.68
C LEU A 47 4.31 -14.76 -17.06
N THR A 48 3.45 -14.08 -17.83
CA THR A 48 3.78 -13.60 -19.17
C THR A 48 4.39 -12.20 -19.17
N GLU A 49 4.03 -11.37 -18.20
CA GLU A 49 4.44 -9.97 -18.15
C GLU A 49 4.33 -9.40 -16.73
N ILE A 50 5.25 -8.51 -16.37
CA ILE A 50 5.22 -7.74 -15.12
C ILE A 50 5.05 -6.27 -15.47
N ASN A 51 4.02 -5.65 -14.88
CA ASN A 51 3.66 -4.26 -15.12
C ASN A 51 3.59 -3.51 -13.80
N VAL A 52 4.41 -2.46 -13.67
CA VAL A 52 4.43 -1.57 -12.50
C VAL A 52 3.89 -0.21 -12.89
N TYR A 53 3.10 0.41 -12.01
CA TYR A 53 2.45 1.69 -12.28
C TYR A 53 2.86 2.67 -11.19
N PRO A 54 4.00 3.38 -11.34
CA PRO A 54 4.51 4.24 -10.27
C PRO A 54 3.56 5.37 -9.89
N ILE A 55 2.84 5.90 -10.87
CA ILE A 55 1.85 6.98 -10.69
C ILE A 55 0.46 6.41 -10.89
N LYS A 56 -0.42 6.67 -9.92
CA LYS A 56 -1.83 6.29 -9.99
C LYS A 56 -2.46 6.81 -11.28
N SER A 57 -3.06 5.90 -12.04
CA SER A 57 -3.80 6.20 -13.29
C SER A 57 -2.96 6.64 -14.50
N CYS A 58 -1.62 6.52 -14.44
CA CYS A 58 -0.75 6.74 -15.59
C CYS A 58 -0.31 5.42 -16.25
N GLY A 59 0.51 5.52 -17.29
CA GLY A 59 1.10 4.40 -18.03
C GLY A 59 1.94 3.46 -17.18
N ARG A 60 2.12 2.24 -17.70
CA ARG A 60 2.85 1.16 -17.05
C ARG A 60 4.33 1.18 -17.43
N ILE A 61 5.17 0.63 -16.56
CA ILE A 61 6.54 0.23 -16.85
C ILE A 61 6.59 -1.29 -16.88
N MET A 62 7.05 -1.85 -17.99
CA MET A 62 7.22 -3.29 -18.15
C MET A 62 8.58 -3.73 -17.62
N LEU A 63 8.61 -4.81 -16.84
CA LEU A 63 9.84 -5.37 -16.26
C LEU A 63 9.96 -6.87 -16.56
N GLU A 64 11.19 -7.37 -16.56
CA GLU A 64 11.47 -8.81 -16.64
C GLU A 64 11.54 -9.47 -15.25
N THR A 65 12.04 -8.73 -14.27
CA THR A 65 12.16 -9.15 -12.87
C THR A 65 11.79 -8.01 -11.94
N VAL A 66 11.27 -8.31 -10.76
CA VAL A 66 10.87 -7.28 -9.78
C VAL A 66 10.90 -7.86 -8.36
N GLU A 67 11.14 -7.00 -7.36
CA GLU A 67 11.03 -7.35 -5.96
C GLU A 67 9.56 -7.28 -5.50
N CYS A 68 9.06 -8.34 -4.88
CA CYS A 68 7.74 -8.34 -4.23
C CYS A 68 7.89 -7.92 -2.76
N THR A 69 7.21 -6.86 -2.36
CA THR A 69 7.17 -6.39 -0.97
C THR A 69 5.75 -6.39 -0.41
N ASN A 70 5.60 -6.23 0.90
CA ASN A 70 4.29 -6.06 1.53
C ASN A 70 3.50 -4.85 1.00
N MET A 71 4.20 -3.86 0.41
CA MET A 71 3.59 -2.66 -0.19
C MET A 71 3.40 -2.77 -1.70
N GLY A 72 3.73 -3.91 -2.31
CA GLY A 72 3.64 -4.13 -3.75
C GLY A 72 5.00 -4.27 -4.44
N LEU A 73 5.00 -4.13 -5.76
CA LEU A 73 6.17 -4.34 -6.61
C LEU A 73 7.19 -3.21 -6.47
N ARG A 74 8.48 -3.56 -6.55
CA ARG A 74 9.60 -2.65 -6.34
C ARG A 74 10.82 -3.02 -7.20
N ASP A 75 11.50 -2.02 -7.73
CA ASP A 75 12.84 -2.13 -8.31
C ASP A 75 13.62 -0.82 -8.11
N GLY A 76 14.71 -0.83 -7.33
CA GLY A 76 15.48 0.38 -7.05
C GLY A 76 14.65 1.49 -6.37
N TRP A 77 14.30 2.56 -7.08
CA TRP A 77 13.34 3.61 -6.66
C TRP A 77 11.93 3.45 -7.23
N LEU A 78 11.75 2.60 -8.24
CA LEU A 78 10.44 2.27 -8.78
C LEU A 78 9.64 1.53 -7.72
N ARG A 79 8.45 2.04 -7.39
CA ARG A 79 7.49 1.40 -6.49
C ARG A 79 6.12 1.50 -7.13
N ASP A 80 5.32 0.47 -6.90
CA ASP A 80 3.98 0.43 -7.44
C ASP A 80 3.02 1.38 -6.70
N ARG A 81 2.35 2.26 -7.44
CA ARG A 81 1.31 3.22 -6.99
C ARG A 81 1.69 4.11 -5.79
N VAL A 82 2.94 4.54 -5.69
CA VAL A 82 3.39 5.44 -4.61
C VAL A 82 3.27 6.93 -4.94
N LEU A 83 3.03 7.27 -6.21
CA LEU A 83 2.78 8.64 -6.67
C LEU A 83 1.32 8.79 -7.11
N MET A 84 0.81 10.00 -7.02
CA MET A 84 -0.51 10.36 -7.51
C MET A 84 -0.56 11.84 -7.88
N VAL A 85 -1.43 12.16 -8.82
CA VAL A 85 -1.80 13.55 -9.14
C VAL A 85 -2.92 13.96 -8.19
N VAL A 86 -2.86 15.18 -7.66
CA VAL A 86 -3.88 15.76 -6.78
C VAL A 86 -4.41 17.06 -7.37
N ASP A 87 -5.63 17.44 -6.99
CA ASP A 87 -6.22 18.75 -7.30
C ASP A 87 -5.75 19.84 -6.32
N ASP A 88 -6.28 21.06 -6.48
CA ASP A 88 -6.01 22.23 -5.64
C ASP A 88 -6.48 22.07 -4.18
N LYS A 89 -7.23 21.01 -3.88
CA LYS A 89 -7.77 20.66 -2.56
C LYS A 89 -7.13 19.38 -2.00
N ASP A 90 -6.00 18.95 -2.57
CA ASP A 90 -5.26 17.75 -2.17
C ASP A 90 -6.06 16.43 -2.32
N ASN A 91 -7.09 16.41 -3.19
CA ASN A 91 -7.80 15.17 -3.53
C ASN A 91 -7.10 14.47 -4.69
N PHE A 92 -6.89 13.16 -4.58
CA PHE A 92 -6.30 12.40 -5.68
C PHE A 92 -7.21 12.37 -6.92
N ILE A 93 -6.59 12.54 -8.07
CA ILE A 93 -7.23 12.48 -9.37
C ILE A 93 -7.07 11.06 -9.95
N THR A 94 -8.06 10.60 -10.73
CA THR A 94 -7.98 9.29 -11.40
C THR A 94 -8.43 9.33 -12.85
N ALA A 95 -7.99 8.34 -13.64
CA ALA A 95 -8.37 8.20 -15.04
C ALA A 95 -9.88 7.99 -15.29
N ARG A 96 -10.67 7.70 -14.23
CA ARG A 96 -12.14 7.67 -14.34
C ARG A 96 -12.73 9.06 -14.57
N GLY A 97 -12.09 10.10 -14.02
CA GLY A 97 -12.47 11.50 -14.22
C GLY A 97 -11.63 12.20 -15.29
N PHE A 98 -10.37 11.78 -15.46
CA PHE A 98 -9.39 12.40 -16.36
C PHE A 98 -8.65 11.33 -17.17
N PRO A 99 -9.29 10.73 -18.20
CA PRO A 99 -8.72 9.64 -19.00
C PRO A 99 -7.37 9.96 -19.66
N GLU A 100 -7.07 11.24 -19.86
CA GLU A 100 -5.83 11.77 -20.42
C GLU A 100 -4.60 11.33 -19.62
N LEU A 101 -4.76 11.06 -18.32
CA LEU A 101 -3.70 10.49 -17.48
C LEU A 101 -3.13 9.19 -18.05
N LEU A 102 -3.93 8.39 -18.76
CA LEU A 102 -3.48 7.14 -19.37
C LEU A 102 -2.44 7.35 -20.48
N ALA A 103 -2.39 8.55 -21.08
CA ALA A 103 -1.42 8.90 -22.10
C ALA A 103 -0.05 9.28 -21.51
N VAL A 104 0.02 9.59 -20.21
CA VAL A 104 1.27 9.91 -19.51
C VAL A 104 2.07 8.62 -19.29
N GLN A 105 3.26 8.55 -19.86
CA GLN A 105 4.18 7.41 -19.74
C GLN A 105 5.32 7.76 -18.77
N PRO A 106 5.30 7.24 -17.53
CA PRO A 106 6.40 7.43 -16.60
C PRO A 106 7.52 6.43 -16.86
N THR A 107 8.76 6.86 -16.64
CA THR A 107 9.91 5.96 -16.46
C THR A 107 10.69 6.38 -15.22
N ILE A 108 11.37 5.45 -14.54
CA ILE A 108 12.19 5.76 -13.37
C ILE A 108 13.57 5.13 -13.58
N ARG A 109 14.62 5.96 -13.49
CA ARG A 109 16.01 5.51 -13.51
C ARG A 109 16.77 6.17 -12.37
N ASN A 110 17.43 5.36 -11.54
CA ASN A 110 17.94 5.81 -10.25
C ASN A 110 16.80 6.49 -9.48
N SER A 111 16.97 7.71 -8.99
CA SER A 111 15.91 8.48 -8.33
C SER A 111 15.13 9.42 -9.25
N VAL A 112 15.40 9.43 -10.56
CA VAL A 112 14.79 10.37 -11.50
C VAL A 112 13.56 9.75 -12.14
N LEU A 113 12.41 10.36 -11.92
CA LEU A 113 11.17 10.14 -12.63
C LEU A 113 11.16 10.99 -13.89
N THR A 114 10.98 10.36 -15.05
CA THR A 114 10.76 11.05 -16.31
C THR A 114 9.31 10.86 -16.73
N LEU A 115 8.61 11.96 -17.01
CA LEU A 115 7.24 11.99 -17.52
C LEU A 115 7.27 12.28 -19.02
N GLU A 116 6.61 11.43 -19.79
CA GLU A 116 6.45 11.61 -21.23
C GLU A 116 4.97 11.64 -21.59
N HIS A 117 4.60 12.50 -22.54
CA HIS A 117 3.27 12.53 -23.14
C HIS A 117 3.44 12.86 -24.63
N PRO A 118 2.65 12.27 -25.55
CA PRO A 118 2.90 12.38 -27.00
C PRO A 118 3.03 13.81 -27.56
N ASN A 119 2.39 14.79 -26.91
CA ASN A 119 2.31 16.17 -27.38
C ASN A 119 3.01 17.18 -26.45
N MET A 120 3.86 16.72 -25.53
CA MET A 120 4.50 17.57 -24.52
C MET A 120 5.98 17.24 -24.40
N GLU A 121 6.76 18.22 -23.95
CA GLU A 121 8.16 17.98 -23.63
C GLU A 121 8.31 17.06 -22.42
N LYS A 122 9.40 16.29 -22.41
CA LYS A 122 9.72 15.40 -21.29
C LYS A 122 10.02 16.22 -20.05
N LEU A 123 9.45 15.82 -18.91
CA LEU A 123 9.76 16.42 -17.61
C LEU A 123 10.52 15.45 -16.73
N ASN A 124 11.56 15.92 -16.06
CA ASN A 124 12.35 15.10 -15.14
C ASN A 124 12.20 15.62 -13.70
N VAL A 125 12.01 14.69 -12.76
CA VAL A 125 11.84 14.98 -11.33
C VAL A 125 12.75 14.07 -10.53
N ASN A 126 13.65 14.64 -9.73
CA ASN A 126 14.49 13.86 -8.84
C ASN A 126 13.75 13.56 -7.52
N LEU A 127 13.20 12.36 -7.38
CA LEU A 127 12.41 11.94 -6.23
C LEU A 127 13.22 11.93 -4.92
N ALA A 128 14.52 11.64 -4.99
CA ALA A 128 15.39 11.69 -3.80
C ALA A 128 15.53 13.12 -3.27
N GLU A 129 15.64 14.09 -4.17
CA GLU A 129 15.72 15.50 -3.83
C GLU A 129 14.39 16.02 -3.28
N VAL A 130 13.26 15.63 -3.89
CA VAL A 130 11.91 15.94 -3.38
C VAL A 130 11.77 15.48 -1.93
N VAL A 131 12.11 14.21 -1.63
CA VAL A 131 12.01 13.67 -0.27
C VAL A 131 12.97 14.36 0.70
N ALA A 132 14.17 14.74 0.25
CA ALA A 132 15.18 15.36 1.10
C ALA A 132 14.89 16.84 1.42
N LEU A 133 14.33 17.60 0.47
CA LEU A 133 14.17 19.04 0.58
C LEU A 133 12.75 19.48 1.00
N GLN A 134 11.73 18.73 0.62
CA GLN A 134 10.34 19.12 0.86
C GLN A 134 9.85 18.66 2.23
N LYS A 135 8.96 19.46 2.83
CA LYS A 135 8.22 19.05 4.03
C LYS A 135 6.97 18.27 3.61
N PRO A 136 6.63 17.17 4.29
CA PRO A 136 5.43 16.42 3.97
C PRO A 136 4.19 17.28 4.19
N LYS A 137 3.29 17.28 3.21
CA LYS A 137 1.93 17.79 3.27
C LYS A 137 0.97 16.62 3.53
N LYS A 138 -0.31 16.93 3.72
CA LYS A 138 -1.36 15.94 3.98
C LYS A 138 -2.31 15.90 2.79
N ALA A 139 -2.43 14.74 2.15
CA ALA A 139 -3.47 14.48 1.18
C ALA A 139 -4.50 13.49 1.74
N ILE A 140 -5.69 13.44 1.14
CA ILE A 140 -6.74 12.50 1.53
C ILE A 140 -6.91 11.43 0.45
N VAL A 141 -6.71 10.17 0.84
CA VAL A 141 -6.90 9.01 -0.03
C VAL A 141 -7.95 8.12 0.60
N TRP A 142 -9.12 8.00 -0.04
CA TRP A 142 -10.26 7.20 0.44
C TRP A 142 -10.73 7.55 1.86
N GLY A 143 -10.60 8.82 2.25
CA GLY A 143 -10.93 9.30 3.60
C GLY A 143 -9.78 9.19 4.60
N ASP A 144 -8.72 8.47 4.25
CA ASP A 144 -7.53 8.34 5.09
C ASP A 144 -6.51 9.43 4.77
N PRO A 145 -5.96 10.09 5.79
CA PRO A 145 -4.90 11.07 5.60
C PRO A 145 -3.55 10.38 5.34
N VAL A 146 -2.87 10.81 4.28
CA VAL A 146 -1.55 10.29 3.92
C VAL A 146 -0.51 11.41 3.81
N PRO A 147 0.71 11.22 4.34
CA PRO A 147 1.80 12.17 4.13
C PRO A 147 2.28 12.10 2.67
N VAL A 148 2.39 13.25 2.03
CA VAL A 148 2.82 13.37 0.63
C VAL A 148 3.89 14.45 0.49
N TYR A 149 4.73 14.31 -0.52
CA TYR A 149 5.71 15.34 -0.89
C TYR A 149 5.29 15.96 -2.22
N ASP A 150 5.27 17.29 -2.24
CA ASP A 150 4.99 18.05 -3.46
C ASP A 150 6.18 17.93 -4.42
N CYS A 151 5.92 17.51 -5.66
CA CYS A 151 6.96 17.35 -6.67
C CYS A 151 7.35 18.68 -7.34
N GLY A 152 6.72 19.79 -6.96
CA GLY A 152 7.07 21.13 -7.39
C GLY A 152 6.15 21.71 -8.46
N TRP A 153 6.24 23.03 -8.63
CA TRP A 153 5.40 23.80 -9.55
C TRP A 153 5.47 23.29 -10.99
N GLU A 154 6.67 22.98 -11.50
CA GLU A 154 6.88 22.53 -12.88
C GLU A 154 6.10 21.25 -13.20
N VAL A 155 6.01 20.33 -12.23
CA VAL A 155 5.24 19.08 -12.36
C VAL A 155 3.75 19.36 -12.37
N SER A 156 3.28 20.23 -11.47
CA SER A 156 1.88 20.65 -11.41
C SER A 156 1.43 21.35 -12.69
N GLU A 157 2.25 22.26 -13.21
CA GLU A 157 1.99 22.95 -14.48
C GLU A 157 1.96 21.96 -15.64
N TRP A 158 2.88 21.00 -15.69
CA TRP A 158 2.92 19.97 -16.72
C TRP A 158 1.63 19.14 -16.75
N PHE A 159 1.15 18.65 -15.59
CA PHE A 159 -0.10 17.89 -15.52
C PHE A 159 -1.38 18.72 -15.79
N SER A 160 -1.29 20.05 -15.78
CA SER A 160 -2.43 20.95 -15.97
C SER A 160 -2.65 21.37 -17.44
N ARG A 161 -1.78 20.95 -18.36
CA ARG A 161 -1.85 21.23 -19.80
C ARG A 161 -2.66 20.18 -20.54
#